data_AF-A0A4Q8R4A2-F1
#
_entry.id   AF-A0A4Q8R4A2-F1
#
_cell.length_a   1.000
_cell.length_b   1.000
_cell.length_c   1.000
_cell.angle_alpha   90.00
_cell.angle_beta   90.00
_cell.angle_gamma   90.00
#
_symmetry.space_group_name_H-M   'P 1'
#
loop_
_entity.id
_entity.type
_entity.pdbx_description
1 polymer ?
#
loop_
_entity_poly.entity_id
_entity_poly.type
_entity_poly.pdbx_seq_one_letter_code
_entity_poly.pdbx_strand_id
1 'polypeptide(L)'
;MSDDGFDINAYAKAARQLPHKHVVFFNTFSEIASDNWLRKLHSAFADPTVGIAGATGSYESPLSTMKRVRKGVWQLQNRGFPKLASFNWLFQVIRTRLPKRLAIKLVVRVVSYFAARTTNPDRDHALDDQFEAYWAGEIAPGGRLARLNEIPAFPNPHIRSNAFMIERQIFLDALPGSIDTKNDSYLFESGPDSLTQRMLQRGLKVVVVGGDGCIYEMDRWAKSGTFRLGSQHNLLVRDNQTRAFDDMNAAEQRAFATMTWGDESR
;
A
#
# COMPACT_ATOMS: atom_id res chain seq x y z
N MET A 1 -9.66 18.70 -2.77
CA MET A 1 -8.50 17.81 -2.55
C MET A 1 -8.93 16.72 -1.57
N SER A 2 -8.25 15.58 -1.52
CA SER A 2 -8.54 14.49 -0.58
C SER A 2 -7.54 14.59 0.55
N ASP A 3 -7.98 14.46 1.80
CA ASP A 3 -7.09 14.51 2.98
C ASP A 3 -6.40 13.14 3.25
N ASP A 4 -6.60 12.17 2.34
CA ASP A 4 -5.98 10.84 2.41
C ASP A 4 -4.44 10.94 2.54
N GLY A 5 -3.91 10.47 3.66
CA GLY A 5 -2.47 10.44 3.96
C GLY A 5 -1.99 11.55 4.89
N PHE A 6 -2.81 12.54 5.24
CA PHE A 6 -2.43 13.60 6.18
C PHE A 6 -2.63 13.22 7.66
N ASP A 7 -3.11 12.00 7.94
CA ASP A 7 -3.34 11.49 9.29
C ASP A 7 -2.07 11.53 10.16
N ILE A 8 -0.89 11.39 9.55
CA ILE A 8 0.40 11.37 10.26
C ILE A 8 0.66 12.68 11.02
N ASN A 9 0.26 13.82 10.47
CA ASN A 9 0.38 15.11 11.18
C ASN A 9 -0.53 15.17 12.41
N ALA A 10 -1.73 14.60 12.33
CA ALA A 10 -2.64 14.49 13.46
C ALA A 10 -2.09 13.53 14.52
N TYR A 11 -1.53 12.40 14.10
CA TYR A 11 -0.85 11.43 14.97
C TYR A 11 0.33 12.08 15.70
N ALA A 12 1.18 12.82 14.99
CA ALA A 12 2.32 13.56 15.55
C ALA A 12 1.87 14.58 16.60
N LYS A 13 0.82 15.36 16.30
CA LYS A 13 0.25 16.34 17.23
C LYS A 13 -0.28 15.67 18.49
N ALA A 14 -0.98 14.54 18.36
CA ALA A 14 -1.49 13.78 19.50
C ALA A 14 -0.36 13.16 20.34
N ALA A 15 0.61 12.52 19.70
CA ALA A 15 1.74 11.85 20.36
C ALA A 15 2.59 12.81 21.22
N ARG A 16 2.73 14.07 20.81
CA ARG A 16 3.44 15.09 21.61
C ARG A 16 2.71 15.45 22.92
N GLN A 17 1.40 15.23 23.00
CA GLN A 17 0.57 15.57 24.16
C GLN A 17 0.27 14.38 25.07
N LEU A 18 0.35 13.15 24.54
CA LEU A 18 0.06 11.94 25.29
C LEU A 18 1.23 11.55 26.21
N PRO A 19 0.97 11.16 27.48
CA PRO A 19 2.02 10.71 28.40
C PRO A 19 2.33 9.21 28.28
N HIS A 20 1.53 8.46 27.52
CA HIS A 20 1.59 7.00 27.47
C HIS A 20 2.85 6.49 26.76
N LYS A 21 3.39 5.36 27.25
CA LYS A 21 4.55 4.71 26.61
C LYS A 21 4.19 4.19 25.22
N HIS A 22 3.10 3.45 25.09
CA HIS A 22 2.61 2.95 23.81
C HIS A 22 1.41 3.77 23.33
N VAL A 23 1.35 4.02 22.03
CA VAL A 23 0.23 4.69 21.36
C VAL A 23 -0.25 3.82 20.21
N VAL A 24 -1.56 3.82 19.96
CA VAL A 24 -2.16 3.16 18.78
C VAL A 24 -2.82 4.22 17.92
N PHE A 25 -2.48 4.23 16.64
CA PHE A 25 -3.02 5.19 15.69
C PHE A 25 -4.08 4.56 14.81
N PHE A 26 -5.19 5.27 14.65
CA PHE A 26 -6.32 4.90 13.80
C PHE A 26 -6.71 6.10 12.94
N ASN A 27 -7.02 5.84 11.68
CA ASN A 27 -7.66 6.82 10.81
C ASN A 27 -9.19 6.71 10.91
N THR A 28 -9.88 7.65 10.28
CA THR A 28 -11.35 7.78 10.32
C THR A 28 -12.10 6.69 9.56
N PHE A 29 -11.41 5.83 8.80
CA PHE A 29 -12.04 4.72 8.08
C PHE A 29 -12.10 3.42 8.88
N SER A 30 -11.52 3.42 10.08
CA SER A 30 -11.30 2.22 10.88
C SER A 30 -12.56 1.68 11.55
N GLU A 31 -12.70 0.37 11.53
CA GLU A 31 -13.73 -0.40 12.23
C GLU A 31 -13.05 -1.59 12.90
N ILE A 32 -13.16 -1.69 14.23
CA ILE A 32 -12.60 -2.82 14.99
C ILE A 32 -13.36 -4.08 14.61
N ALA A 33 -12.66 -5.10 14.12
CA ALA A 33 -13.25 -6.33 13.60
C ALA A 33 -13.06 -7.54 14.54
N SER A 34 -12.35 -7.37 15.65
CA SER A 34 -12.01 -8.46 16.56
C SER A 34 -12.00 -8.01 18.03
N ASP A 35 -12.53 -8.85 18.91
CA ASP A 35 -12.48 -8.62 20.36
C ASP A 35 -11.05 -8.59 20.88
N ASN A 36 -10.85 -7.92 22.02
CA ASN A 36 -9.53 -7.82 22.66
C ASN A 36 -8.44 -7.24 21.74
N TRP A 37 -8.80 -6.47 20.70
CA TRP A 37 -7.85 -5.95 19.70
C TRP A 37 -6.65 -5.23 20.31
N LEU A 38 -6.87 -4.41 21.34
CA LEU A 38 -5.80 -3.65 21.98
C LEU A 38 -4.85 -4.58 22.74
N ARG A 39 -5.39 -5.62 23.40
CA ARG A 39 -4.60 -6.65 24.08
C ARG A 39 -3.74 -7.43 23.08
N LYS A 40 -4.30 -7.78 21.91
CA LYS A 40 -3.60 -8.50 20.83
C LYS A 40 -2.45 -7.66 20.25
N LEU A 41 -2.67 -6.38 19.98
CA LEU A 41 -1.57 -5.49 19.56
C LEU A 41 -0.50 -5.36 20.65
N HIS A 42 -0.92 -5.17 21.89
CA HIS A 42 0.00 -5.00 23.01
C HIS A 42 0.83 -6.26 23.31
N SER A 43 0.28 -7.47 23.10
CA SER A 43 1.02 -8.71 23.35
C SER A 43 2.25 -8.87 22.47
N ALA A 44 2.31 -8.22 21.31
CA ALA A 44 3.52 -8.21 20.49
C ALA A 44 4.72 -7.53 21.19
N PHE A 45 4.47 -6.57 22.08
CA PHE A 45 5.50 -5.88 22.86
C PHE A 45 5.97 -6.68 24.09
N ALA A 46 5.49 -7.91 24.28
CA ALA A 46 6.14 -8.85 25.21
C ALA A 46 7.53 -9.27 24.70
N ASP A 47 7.75 -9.25 23.38
CA ASP A 47 9.09 -9.30 22.78
C ASP A 47 9.66 -7.86 22.72
N PRO A 48 10.72 -7.55 23.49
CA PRO A 48 11.30 -6.20 23.53
C PRO A 48 11.98 -5.80 22.20
N THR A 49 12.15 -6.73 21.25
CA THR A 49 12.70 -6.43 19.93
C THR A 49 11.64 -5.92 18.95
N VAL A 50 10.35 -5.95 19.29
CA VAL A 50 9.28 -5.42 18.44
C VAL A 50 9.19 -3.89 18.57
N GLY A 51 9.42 -3.19 17.47
CA GLY A 51 9.26 -1.74 17.39
C GLY A 51 7.84 -1.30 17.01
N ILE A 52 7.18 -2.07 16.15
CA ILE A 52 5.83 -1.79 15.65
C ILE A 52 5.01 -3.07 15.55
N ALA A 53 3.76 -3.01 16.01
CA ALA A 53 2.74 -4.01 15.77
C ALA A 53 1.55 -3.39 15.04
N GLY A 54 1.24 -3.81 13.81
CA GLY A 54 0.09 -3.31 13.06
C GLY A 54 -0.95 -4.36 12.74
N ALA A 55 -2.19 -3.92 12.51
CA ALA A 55 -3.29 -4.80 12.09
C ALA A 55 -3.13 -5.30 10.65
N THR A 56 -2.37 -4.57 9.83
CA THR A 56 -2.15 -4.89 8.41
C THR A 56 -0.77 -4.42 7.96
N GLY A 57 -0.17 -5.15 7.01
CA GLY A 57 1.07 -4.79 6.32
C GLY A 57 0.95 -5.10 4.83
N SER A 58 1.95 -4.71 4.05
CA SER A 58 1.98 -4.94 2.60
C SER A 58 3.41 -5.00 2.09
N TYR A 59 3.65 -5.74 1.00
CA TYR A 59 4.90 -5.65 0.22
C TYR A 59 4.75 -4.75 -1.02
N GLU A 60 3.60 -4.09 -1.18
CA GLU A 60 3.29 -3.31 -2.37
C GLU A 60 4.31 -2.18 -2.57
N SER A 61 4.79 -2.04 -3.80
CA SER A 61 5.58 -0.88 -4.21
C SER A 61 4.75 -0.02 -5.16
N PRO A 62 4.40 1.23 -4.79
CA PRO A 62 3.78 2.18 -5.71
C PRO A 62 4.50 2.28 -7.06
N LEU A 63 5.83 2.22 -7.08
CA LEU A 63 6.65 2.20 -8.29
C LEU A 63 6.34 0.96 -9.15
N SER A 64 6.43 -0.24 -8.57
CA SER A 64 6.21 -1.49 -9.30
C SER A 64 4.76 -1.70 -9.72
N THR A 65 3.80 -1.31 -8.88
CA THR A 65 2.36 -1.31 -9.21
C THR A 65 2.09 -0.40 -10.41
N MET A 66 2.60 0.83 -10.39
CA MET A 66 2.42 1.76 -11.52
C MET A 66 3.11 1.26 -12.78
N LYS A 67 4.33 0.71 -12.68
CA LYS A 67 5.04 0.10 -13.82
C LYS A 67 4.19 -0.99 -14.46
N ARG A 68 3.59 -1.88 -13.67
CA ARG A 68 2.75 -2.98 -14.14
C ARG A 68 1.50 -2.47 -14.87
N VAL A 69 0.78 -1.52 -14.29
CA VAL A 69 -0.41 -0.91 -14.91
C VAL A 69 -0.04 -0.19 -16.20
N ARG A 70 1.05 0.59 -16.19
CA ARG A 70 1.53 1.31 -17.38
C ARG A 70 1.97 0.36 -18.49
N LYS A 71 2.64 -0.75 -18.16
CA LYS A 71 3.01 -1.79 -19.12
C LYS A 71 1.79 -2.35 -19.83
N GLY A 72 0.74 -2.71 -19.08
CA GLY A 72 -0.50 -3.22 -19.66
C GLY A 72 -1.17 -2.22 -20.62
N VAL A 73 -1.24 -0.94 -20.22
CA VAL A 73 -1.81 0.12 -21.07
C VAL A 73 -0.95 0.36 -22.32
N TRP A 74 0.36 0.45 -22.15
CA TRP A 74 1.32 0.72 -23.24
C TRP A 74 1.31 -0.42 -24.27
N GLN A 75 1.31 -1.68 -23.82
CA GLN A 75 1.25 -2.83 -24.74
C GLN A 75 -0.06 -2.85 -25.55
N LEU A 76 -1.19 -2.44 -24.97
CA LEU A 76 -2.45 -2.33 -25.71
C LEU A 76 -2.36 -1.29 -26.83
N GLN A 77 -1.77 -0.13 -26.54
CA GLN A 77 -1.62 0.97 -27.50
C GLN A 77 -0.65 0.61 -28.63
N ASN A 78 0.39 -0.19 -28.37
CA ASN A 78 1.42 -0.55 -29.34
C ASN A 78 1.12 -1.87 -30.10
N ARG A 79 0.07 -2.62 -29.74
CA ARG A 79 -0.43 -3.79 -30.49
C ARG A 79 -1.51 -3.45 -31.55
N GLY A 80 -1.62 -2.19 -31.96
CA GLY A 80 -2.50 -1.77 -33.06
C GLY A 80 -3.97 -1.51 -32.69
N PHE A 81 -4.34 -1.56 -31.41
CA PHE A 81 -5.62 -0.96 -30.99
C PHE A 81 -5.52 0.56 -31.11
N PRO A 82 -6.60 1.27 -31.52
CA PRO A 82 -6.57 2.71 -31.70
C PRO A 82 -5.96 3.35 -30.46
N LYS A 83 -4.99 4.26 -30.65
CA LYS A 83 -4.38 5.04 -29.58
C LYS A 83 -5.53 5.49 -28.69
N LEU A 84 -5.64 4.92 -27.50
CA LEU A 84 -6.59 5.38 -26.49
C LEU A 84 -6.16 6.81 -26.19
N ALA A 85 -6.67 7.74 -26.99
CA ALA A 85 -6.39 9.15 -26.90
C ALA A 85 -6.75 9.50 -25.48
N SER A 86 -5.67 9.67 -24.71
CA SER A 86 -5.68 10.04 -23.31
C SER A 86 -6.46 9.08 -22.40
N PHE A 87 -5.87 7.90 -22.11
CA PHE A 87 -6.18 7.15 -20.88
C PHE A 87 -6.26 8.09 -19.66
N ASN A 88 -5.34 9.06 -19.56
CA ASN A 88 -5.37 10.10 -18.53
C ASN A 88 -6.62 11.01 -18.62
N TRP A 89 -7.09 11.37 -19.82
CA TRP A 89 -8.32 12.14 -20.02
C TRP A 89 -9.56 11.31 -19.70
N LEU A 90 -9.62 10.05 -20.15
CA LEU A 90 -10.71 9.15 -19.80
C LEU A 90 -10.79 8.98 -18.27
N PHE A 91 -9.65 8.79 -17.58
CA PHE A 91 -9.56 8.77 -16.12
C PHE A 91 -10.00 10.10 -15.48
N GLN A 92 -9.59 11.24 -16.04
CA GLN A 92 -10.04 12.55 -15.57
C GLN A 92 -11.54 12.73 -15.75
N VAL A 93 -12.10 12.38 -16.90
CA VAL A 93 -13.54 12.46 -17.21
C VAL A 93 -14.34 11.52 -16.31
N ILE A 94 -13.89 10.28 -16.12
CA ILE A 94 -14.48 9.32 -15.18
C ILE A 94 -14.49 9.91 -13.76
N ARG A 95 -13.37 10.44 -13.27
CA ARG A 95 -13.29 11.03 -11.92
C ARG A 95 -14.12 12.31 -11.75
N THR A 96 -14.33 13.08 -12.82
CA THR A 96 -14.99 14.39 -12.74
C THR A 96 -16.49 14.31 -13.02
N ARG A 97 -16.95 13.35 -13.82
CA ARG A 97 -18.35 13.24 -14.24
C ARG A 97 -19.14 12.13 -13.55
N LEU A 98 -18.46 11.16 -12.93
CA LEU A 98 -19.13 10.07 -12.22
C LEU A 98 -19.11 10.28 -10.71
N PRO A 99 -20.12 9.76 -9.98
CA PRO A 99 -20.05 9.65 -8.53
C PRO A 99 -18.77 8.92 -8.11
N LYS A 100 -18.10 9.41 -7.05
CA LYS A 100 -16.80 8.87 -6.59
C LYS A 100 -16.76 7.34 -6.51
N ARG A 101 -17.82 6.72 -5.98
CA ARG A 101 -17.92 5.24 -5.85
C ARG A 101 -17.88 4.53 -7.20
N LEU A 102 -18.58 5.05 -8.20
CA LEU A 102 -18.62 4.47 -9.55
C LEU A 102 -17.28 4.66 -10.27
N ALA A 103 -16.68 5.85 -10.12
CA ALA A 103 -15.36 6.14 -10.66
C ALA A 103 -14.29 5.20 -10.07
N ILE A 104 -14.31 4.96 -8.76
CA ILE A 104 -13.39 4.02 -8.08
C ILE A 104 -13.57 2.61 -8.63
N LYS A 105 -14.80 2.09 -8.74
CA LYS A 105 -15.06 0.75 -9.29
C LYS A 105 -14.53 0.60 -10.72
N LEU A 106 -14.73 1.61 -11.57
CA LEU A 106 -14.24 1.57 -12.94
C LEU A 106 -12.71 1.60 -12.99
N VAL A 107 -12.08 2.41 -12.14
CA VAL A 107 -10.60 2.45 -12.01
C VAL A 107 -10.05 1.11 -11.54
N VAL A 108 -10.64 0.49 -10.52
CA VAL A 108 -10.26 -0.84 -10.02
C VAL A 108 -10.29 -1.86 -11.15
N ARG A 109 -11.39 -1.93 -11.90
CA ARG A 109 -11.55 -2.88 -13.00
C ARG A 109 -10.51 -2.68 -14.10
N VAL A 110 -10.21 -1.43 -14.44
CA VAL A 110 -9.17 -1.07 -15.41
C VAL A 110 -7.78 -1.45 -14.91
N VAL A 111 -7.45 -1.13 -13.66
CA VAL A 111 -6.17 -1.49 -13.02
C VAL A 111 -5.99 -3.00 -13.00
N SER A 112 -6.98 -3.76 -12.53
CA SER A 112 -6.93 -5.21 -12.48
C SER A 112 -6.78 -5.83 -13.86
N TYR A 113 -7.51 -5.33 -14.86
CA TYR A 113 -7.39 -5.79 -16.24
C TYR A 113 -5.96 -5.61 -16.78
N PHE A 114 -5.37 -4.42 -16.60
CA PHE A 114 -4.03 -4.15 -17.12
C PHE A 114 -2.92 -4.81 -16.30
N ALA A 115 -3.07 -4.90 -14.98
CA ALA A 115 -2.13 -5.59 -14.11
C ALA A 115 -2.05 -7.09 -14.45
N ALA A 116 -3.20 -7.74 -14.65
CA ALA A 116 -3.29 -9.17 -14.99
C ALA A 116 -2.74 -9.50 -16.39
N ARG A 117 -2.66 -8.53 -17.30
CA ARG A 117 -2.19 -8.78 -18.68
C ARG A 117 -0.66 -8.83 -18.81
N THR A 118 0.07 -8.41 -17.79
CA THR A 118 1.55 -8.48 -17.75
C THR A 118 2.10 -9.90 -17.60
N THR A 119 1.26 -10.90 -17.30
CA THR A 119 1.66 -12.31 -17.12
C THR A 119 1.39 -13.18 -18.35
N ASN A 120 1.16 -12.61 -19.53
CA ASN A 120 0.87 -13.37 -20.75
C ASN A 120 2.11 -14.16 -21.26
N PRO A 121 2.01 -15.48 -21.48
CA PRO A 121 3.10 -16.32 -22.01
C PRO A 121 3.54 -15.99 -23.45
N ASP A 122 2.72 -15.33 -24.27
CA ASP A 122 3.14 -14.81 -25.59
C ASP A 122 3.94 -13.50 -25.44
N ARG A 123 5.15 -13.61 -24.87
CA ARG A 123 6.09 -12.51 -24.64
C ARG A 123 6.80 -12.11 -25.93
N ASP A 124 6.50 -10.91 -26.41
CA ASP A 124 7.29 -10.24 -27.43
C ASP A 124 8.40 -9.44 -26.74
N HIS A 125 9.63 -9.97 -26.76
CA HIS A 125 10.79 -9.36 -26.12
C HIS A 125 11.11 -7.96 -26.67
N ALA A 126 10.83 -7.69 -27.95
CA ALA A 126 11.09 -6.39 -28.55
C ALA A 126 10.15 -5.30 -28.02
N LEU A 127 8.87 -5.65 -27.74
CA LEU A 127 7.93 -4.74 -27.08
C LEU A 127 8.30 -4.49 -25.63
N ASP A 128 8.94 -5.45 -24.96
CA ASP A 128 9.40 -5.28 -23.59
C ASP A 128 10.57 -4.29 -23.48
N ASP A 129 11.57 -4.38 -24.37
CA ASP A 129 12.70 -3.42 -24.39
C ASP A 129 12.23 -1.99 -24.69
N GLN A 130 11.31 -1.83 -25.65
CA GLN A 130 10.70 -0.53 -25.94
C GLN A 130 9.92 0.03 -24.76
N PHE A 131 9.21 -0.83 -24.03
CA PHE A 131 8.52 -0.42 -22.81
C PHE A 131 9.50 0.02 -21.72
N GLU A 132 10.61 -0.68 -21.53
CA GLU A 132 11.61 -0.31 -20.53
C GLU A 132 12.23 1.07 -20.83
N ALA A 133 12.53 1.37 -22.10
CA ALA A 133 12.97 2.70 -22.53
C ALA A 133 11.90 3.79 -22.28
N TYR A 134 10.63 3.49 -22.61
CA TYR A 134 9.51 4.39 -22.31
C TYR A 134 9.35 4.64 -20.80
N TRP A 135 9.43 3.58 -20.01
CA TRP A 135 9.28 3.65 -18.55
C TRP A 135 10.41 4.45 -17.91
N ALA A 136 11.66 4.25 -18.35
CA ALA A 136 12.81 5.01 -17.89
C ALA A 136 12.60 6.52 -18.11
N GLY A 137 12.04 6.93 -19.25
CA GLY A 137 11.69 8.33 -19.52
C GLY A 137 10.57 8.88 -18.61
N GLU A 138 9.60 8.05 -18.23
CA GLU A 138 8.48 8.48 -17.36
C GLU A 138 8.93 8.78 -15.92
N ILE A 139 9.91 8.03 -15.41
CA ILE A 139 10.43 8.15 -14.03
C ILE A 139 11.75 8.92 -13.90
N ALA A 140 12.36 9.32 -15.02
CA ALA A 140 13.54 10.18 -15.03
C ALA A 140 13.23 11.57 -14.43
N PRO A 141 14.25 12.33 -13.99
CA PRO A 141 14.07 13.72 -13.56
C PRO A 141 13.31 14.56 -14.60
N GLY A 142 12.23 15.23 -14.19
CA GLY A 142 11.34 15.98 -15.09
C GLY A 142 10.27 15.13 -15.78
N GLY A 143 10.32 13.81 -15.67
CA GLY A 143 9.30 12.89 -16.14
C GLY A 143 7.99 12.98 -15.34
N ARG A 144 6.88 12.53 -15.94
CA ARG A 144 5.53 12.63 -15.35
C ARG A 144 5.38 11.87 -14.03
N LEU A 145 6.17 10.81 -13.85
CA LEU A 145 6.14 9.91 -12.71
C LEU A 145 7.46 9.92 -11.95
N ALA A 146 8.28 10.97 -12.11
CA ALA A 146 9.61 11.08 -11.50
C ALA A 146 9.61 10.77 -9.99
N ARG A 147 8.57 11.21 -9.26
CA ARG A 147 8.43 10.98 -7.82
C ARG A 147 8.38 9.50 -7.43
N LEU A 148 7.87 8.63 -8.30
CA LEU A 148 7.83 7.19 -8.01
C LEU A 148 9.24 6.58 -7.97
N ASN A 149 10.23 7.21 -8.60
CA ASN A 149 11.61 6.75 -8.57
C ASN A 149 12.25 6.85 -7.17
N GLU A 150 11.61 7.60 -6.26
CA GLU A 150 12.01 7.69 -4.86
C GLU A 150 11.54 6.49 -4.04
N ILE A 151 10.63 5.67 -4.56
CA ILE A 151 10.04 4.52 -3.85
C ILE A 151 10.79 3.24 -4.21
N PRO A 152 11.20 2.40 -3.23
CA PRO A 152 11.83 1.11 -3.49
C PRO A 152 10.96 0.21 -4.37
N ALA A 153 11.60 -0.58 -5.23
CA ALA A 153 10.90 -1.58 -6.04
C ALA A 153 10.32 -2.70 -5.16
N PHE A 154 9.32 -3.42 -5.70
CA PHE A 154 8.76 -4.62 -5.06
C PHE A 154 9.84 -5.72 -4.90
N PRO A 155 9.85 -6.48 -3.77
CA PRO A 155 8.99 -6.31 -2.60
C PRO A 155 9.42 -5.12 -1.75
N ASN A 156 8.45 -4.35 -1.29
CA ASN A 156 8.67 -3.19 -0.41
C ASN A 156 7.85 -3.34 0.88
N PRO A 157 8.31 -4.16 1.84
CA PRO A 157 7.56 -4.44 3.05
C PRO A 157 7.41 -3.18 3.91
N HIS A 158 6.16 -2.84 4.23
CA HIS A 158 5.81 -1.73 5.09
C HIS A 158 4.53 -2.01 5.89
N ILE A 159 4.48 -1.49 7.12
CA ILE A 159 3.23 -1.39 7.86
C ILE A 159 2.36 -0.29 7.24
N ARG A 160 1.05 -0.52 7.17
CA ARG A 160 0.12 0.52 6.70
C ARG A 160 -0.04 1.58 7.80
N SER A 161 -0.21 2.85 7.42
CA SER A 161 -0.38 3.99 8.35
C SER A 161 -1.77 4.04 9.02
N ASN A 162 -2.32 2.88 9.37
CA ASN A 162 -3.59 2.73 10.05
C ASN A 162 -3.57 1.49 10.97
N ALA A 163 -4.16 1.61 12.16
CA ALA A 163 -4.29 0.55 13.15
C ALA A 163 -2.94 -0.10 13.52
N PHE A 164 -1.96 0.74 13.88
CA PHE A 164 -0.66 0.27 14.36
C PHE A 164 -0.31 0.85 15.73
N MET A 165 0.30 0.01 16.57
CA MET A 165 0.86 0.34 17.88
C MET A 165 2.36 0.51 17.77
N ILE A 166 2.89 1.51 18.47
CA ILE A 166 4.32 1.85 18.51
C ILE A 166 4.64 2.50 19.86
N GLU A 167 5.89 2.39 20.32
CA GLU A 167 6.36 3.21 21.43
C GLU A 167 6.35 4.69 21.02
N ARG A 168 5.72 5.54 21.84
CA ARG A 168 5.49 6.96 21.57
C ARG A 168 6.78 7.70 21.25
N GLN A 169 7.86 7.46 22.01
CA GLN A 169 9.13 8.14 21.78
C GLN A 169 9.76 7.69 20.46
N ILE A 170 9.75 6.39 20.17
CA ILE A 170 10.22 5.84 18.89
C ILE A 170 9.46 6.46 17.71
N PHE A 171 8.14 6.62 17.83
CA PHE A 171 7.33 7.30 16.81
C PHE A 171 7.77 8.76 16.63
N LEU A 172 7.89 9.53 17.71
CA LEU A 172 8.30 10.94 17.65
C LEU A 172 9.70 11.11 17.04
N ASP A 173 10.63 10.22 17.36
CA ASP A 173 12.00 10.23 16.83
C ASP A 173 12.06 9.79 15.34
N ALA A 174 11.04 9.10 14.85
CA ALA A 174 10.95 8.65 13.47
C ALA A 174 10.24 9.67 12.55
N LEU A 175 9.59 10.69 13.11
CA LEU A 175 8.88 11.70 12.33
C LEU A 175 9.84 12.55 11.50
N PRO A 176 9.50 12.86 10.23
CA PRO A 176 10.17 13.91 9.49
C PRO A 176 9.83 15.29 10.07
N GLY A 177 10.55 16.33 9.65
CA GLY A 177 10.30 17.71 10.08
C GLY A 177 8.87 18.19 9.75
N SER A 178 8.38 17.86 8.55
CA SER A 178 7.01 18.11 8.10
C SER A 178 6.55 17.05 7.10
N ILE A 179 5.23 16.91 6.94
CA ILE A 179 4.56 16.13 5.89
C ILE A 179 3.54 17.08 5.27
N ASP A 180 3.94 17.73 4.18
CA ASP A 180 3.19 18.84 3.58
C ASP A 180 2.45 18.40 2.33
N THR A 181 2.94 17.34 1.69
CA THR A 181 2.38 16.79 0.47
C THR A 181 1.94 15.34 0.66
N LYS A 182 1.03 14.92 -0.22
CA LYS A 182 0.66 13.50 -0.30
C LYS A 182 1.85 12.60 -0.64
N ASN A 183 2.85 13.12 -1.35
CA ASN A 183 4.06 12.36 -1.65
C ASN A 183 4.86 12.08 -0.38
N ASP A 184 4.94 13.06 0.53
CA ASP A 184 5.64 12.93 1.80
C ASP A 184 4.99 11.83 2.65
N SER A 185 3.65 11.74 2.65
CA SER A 185 2.93 10.65 3.29
C SER A 185 3.27 9.28 2.68
N TYR A 186 3.35 9.20 1.34
CA TYR A 186 3.74 7.97 0.65
C TYR A 186 5.19 7.57 0.96
N LEU A 187 6.11 8.53 1.04
CA LEU A 187 7.50 8.30 1.43
C LEU A 187 7.61 7.88 2.90
N PHE A 188 6.81 8.47 3.79
CA PHE A 188 6.78 8.06 5.19
C PHE A 188 6.25 6.63 5.37
N GLU A 189 5.25 6.22 4.59
CA GLU A 189 4.70 4.86 4.63
C GLU A 189 5.62 3.84 3.94
N SER A 190 6.13 4.16 2.75
CA SER A 190 6.72 3.17 1.82
C SER A 190 8.02 3.62 1.14
N GLY A 191 8.57 4.78 1.50
CA GLY A 191 9.86 5.26 1.00
C GLY A 191 11.08 4.55 1.63
N PRO A 192 12.29 4.89 1.17
CA PRO A 192 13.54 4.28 1.61
C PRO A 192 13.83 4.57 3.09
N ASP A 193 13.39 5.72 3.59
CA ASP A 193 13.45 6.10 5.01
C ASP A 193 12.06 6.14 5.65
N SER A 194 11.17 5.22 5.24
CA SER A 194 9.83 5.06 5.81
C SER A 194 9.87 4.67 7.30
N LEU A 195 8.74 4.80 7.98
CA LEU A 195 8.58 4.39 9.37
C LEU A 195 9.05 2.94 9.59
N THR A 196 8.70 2.04 8.67
CA THR A 196 9.12 0.62 8.74
C THR A 196 10.64 0.51 8.60
N GLN A 197 11.24 1.12 7.58
CA GLN A 197 12.69 1.05 7.36
C GLN A 197 13.49 1.63 8.54
N ARG A 198 13.00 2.71 9.16
CA ARG A 198 13.61 3.28 10.37
C ARG A 198 13.59 2.32 11.56
N MET A 199 12.58 1.46 11.69
CA MET A 199 12.59 0.42 12.73
C MET A 199 13.63 -0.65 12.44
N LEU A 200 13.69 -1.11 11.18
CA LEU A 200 14.64 -2.13 10.76
C LEU A 200 16.10 -1.67 10.92
N GLN A 201 16.39 -0.41 10.55
CA GLN A 201 17.71 0.21 10.75
C GLN A 201 18.12 0.29 12.23
N ARG A 202 17.16 0.34 13.16
CA ARG A 202 17.38 0.29 14.61
C ARG A 202 17.49 -1.15 15.15
N GLY A 203 17.44 -2.16 14.28
CA GLY A 203 17.43 -3.58 14.67
C GLY A 203 16.12 -4.05 15.30
N LEU A 204 15.03 -3.27 15.14
CA LEU A 204 13.71 -3.60 15.67
C LEU A 204 12.87 -4.36 14.64
N LYS A 205 12.05 -5.28 15.13
CA LYS A 205 11.07 -6.03 14.33
C LYS A 205 9.82 -5.19 14.07
N VAL A 206 9.22 -5.42 12.91
CA VAL A 206 7.89 -4.91 12.55
C VAL A 206 7.01 -6.12 12.28
N VAL A 207 5.87 -6.19 12.97
CA VAL A 207 4.99 -7.37 12.95
C VAL A 207 3.56 -7.01 12.58
N VAL A 208 2.87 -7.97 11.97
CA VAL A 208 1.42 -7.91 11.75
C VAL A 208 0.74 -8.78 12.81
N VAL A 209 -0.34 -8.29 13.40
CA VAL A 209 -1.13 -9.02 14.39
C VAL A 209 -2.52 -9.34 13.82
N GLY A 210 -2.85 -10.62 13.78
CA GLY A 210 -4.13 -11.12 13.31
C GLY A 210 -5.26 -10.98 14.34
N GLY A 211 -6.50 -11.07 13.86
CA GLY A 211 -7.70 -11.20 14.69
C GLY A 211 -7.72 -12.46 15.56
N ASP A 212 -6.99 -13.49 15.19
CA ASP A 212 -6.69 -14.69 15.98
C ASP A 212 -5.71 -14.45 17.14
N GLY A 213 -5.04 -13.28 17.17
CA GLY A 213 -4.00 -12.95 18.14
C GLY A 213 -2.61 -13.49 17.80
N CYS A 214 -2.43 -14.14 16.64
CA CYS A 214 -1.13 -14.55 16.15
C CYS A 214 -0.31 -13.34 15.70
N ILE A 215 1.01 -13.41 15.95
CA ILE A 215 1.98 -12.39 15.56
C ILE A 215 2.78 -12.93 14.37
N TYR A 216 2.72 -12.22 13.26
CA TYR A 216 3.38 -12.54 12.01
C TYR A 216 4.60 -11.64 11.84
N GLU A 217 5.78 -12.24 11.88
CA GLU A 217 6.99 -11.58 11.40
C GLU A 217 6.90 -11.32 9.89
N MET A 218 7.77 -10.43 9.41
CA MET A 218 7.65 -9.83 8.08
C MET A 218 7.54 -10.86 6.96
N ASP A 219 8.34 -11.93 7.00
CA ASP A 219 8.37 -13.06 6.07
C ASP A 219 7.09 -13.92 6.05
N ARG A 220 6.21 -13.73 7.02
CA ARG A 220 4.94 -14.47 7.17
C ARG A 220 3.71 -13.59 6.99
N TRP A 221 3.87 -12.30 6.64
CA TRP A 221 2.73 -11.40 6.44
C TRP A 221 1.77 -11.89 5.35
N ALA A 222 2.29 -12.45 4.25
CA ALA A 222 1.47 -13.01 3.17
C ALA A 222 0.64 -14.23 3.59
N LYS A 223 0.92 -14.81 4.76
CA LYS A 223 0.19 -15.96 5.34
C LYS A 223 -0.73 -15.55 6.47
N SER A 224 -0.83 -14.26 6.79
CA SER A 224 -1.57 -13.77 7.94
C SER A 224 -3.09 -13.83 7.77
N GLY A 225 -3.61 -13.96 6.55
CA GLY A 225 -5.06 -13.87 6.29
C GLY A 225 -5.65 -12.48 6.56
N THR A 226 -4.80 -11.44 6.61
CA THR A 226 -5.20 -10.05 6.89
C THR A 226 -5.50 -9.26 5.61
N PHE A 227 -4.62 -8.35 5.19
CA PHE A 227 -4.85 -7.39 4.11
C PHE A 227 -4.77 -8.02 2.73
N ARG A 228 -5.86 -7.93 1.95
CA ARG A 228 -5.96 -8.42 0.56
C ARG A 228 -5.55 -9.89 0.39
N LEU A 229 -5.87 -10.73 1.38
CA LEU A 229 -5.61 -12.17 1.37
C LEU A 229 -6.92 -12.95 1.53
N GLY A 230 -7.28 -13.75 0.52
CA GLY A 230 -8.48 -14.58 0.55
C GLY A 230 -9.73 -13.78 0.95
N SER A 231 -10.44 -14.26 1.97
CA SER A 231 -11.62 -13.59 2.56
C SER A 231 -11.30 -12.52 3.61
N GLN A 232 -10.02 -12.23 3.84
CA GLN A 232 -9.55 -11.34 4.91
C GLN A 232 -10.10 -11.73 6.30
N HIS A 233 -10.22 -13.04 6.56
CA HIS A 233 -10.86 -13.58 7.76
C HIS A 233 -10.14 -13.23 9.06
N ASN A 234 -8.85 -12.87 8.99
CA ASN A 234 -8.02 -12.61 10.17
C ASN A 234 -7.80 -11.11 10.43
N LEU A 235 -8.63 -10.21 9.89
CA LEU A 235 -8.49 -8.78 10.14
C LEU A 235 -8.77 -8.42 11.61
N LEU A 236 -7.82 -7.74 12.24
CA LEU A 236 -8.02 -7.10 13.55
C LEU A 236 -8.89 -5.84 13.41
N VAL A 237 -8.66 -5.09 12.32
CA VAL A 237 -9.30 -3.81 12.01
C VAL A 237 -9.60 -3.78 10.52
N ARG A 238 -10.81 -3.36 10.16
CA ARG A 238 -11.24 -3.08 8.78
C ARG A 238 -11.07 -1.60 8.49
N ASP A 239 -10.72 -1.28 7.24
CA ASP A 239 -10.66 0.09 6.75
C ASP A 239 -11.33 0.21 5.36
N ASN A 240 -11.22 1.39 4.74
CA ASN A 240 -11.77 1.62 3.41
C ASN A 240 -11.12 0.77 2.32
N GLN A 241 -9.84 0.39 2.46
CA GLN A 241 -9.13 -0.46 1.50
C GLN A 241 -9.50 -1.93 1.68
N THR A 242 -9.66 -2.42 2.91
CA THR A 242 -10.12 -3.80 3.15
C THR A 242 -11.54 -3.98 2.62
N ARG A 243 -12.46 -3.04 2.90
CA ARG A 243 -13.83 -3.08 2.36
C ARG A 243 -13.87 -2.97 0.84
N ALA A 244 -13.02 -2.12 0.25
CA ALA A 244 -12.92 -2.03 -1.20
C ALA A 244 -12.45 -3.34 -1.84
N PHE A 245 -11.60 -4.10 -1.17
CA PHE A 245 -11.16 -5.42 -1.62
C PHE A 245 -12.26 -6.49 -1.48
N ASP A 246 -13.08 -6.43 -0.43
CA ASP A 246 -14.24 -7.32 -0.27
C ASP A 246 -15.28 -7.12 -1.38
N ASP A 247 -15.43 -5.88 -1.86
CA ASP A 247 -16.34 -5.51 -2.96
C ASP A 247 -15.84 -5.94 -4.37
N MET A 248 -14.59 -6.39 -4.49
CA MET A 248 -13.99 -6.81 -5.76
C MET A 248 -14.44 -8.21 -6.18
N ASN A 249 -14.51 -8.46 -7.49
CA ASN A 249 -14.68 -9.82 -7.99
C ASN A 249 -13.38 -10.65 -7.86
N ALA A 250 -13.46 -11.97 -8.04
CA ALA A 250 -12.32 -12.87 -7.85
C ALA A 250 -11.10 -12.55 -8.74
N ALA A 251 -11.29 -12.03 -9.97
CA ALA A 251 -10.18 -11.65 -10.83
C ALA A 251 -9.50 -10.36 -10.36
N GLU A 252 -10.30 -9.39 -9.89
CA GLU A 252 -9.81 -8.15 -9.29
C GLU A 252 -9.06 -8.44 -7.99
N GLN A 253 -9.62 -9.28 -7.10
CA GLN A 253 -8.97 -9.72 -5.87
C GLN A 253 -7.62 -10.38 -6.13
N ARG A 254 -7.55 -11.30 -7.10
CA ARG A 254 -6.26 -11.93 -7.49
C ARG A 254 -5.25 -10.89 -7.96
N ALA A 255 -5.65 -9.95 -8.83
CA ALA A 255 -4.74 -8.92 -9.32
C ALA A 255 -4.20 -8.04 -8.18
N PHE A 256 -5.06 -7.61 -7.25
CA PHE A 256 -4.66 -6.81 -6.10
C PHE A 256 -3.82 -7.59 -5.09
N ALA A 257 -4.15 -8.86 -4.82
CA ALA A 257 -3.33 -9.72 -3.97
C ALA A 257 -1.93 -9.93 -4.56
N THR A 258 -1.81 -10.15 -5.88
CA THR A 258 -0.51 -10.25 -6.56
C THR A 258 0.28 -8.94 -6.56
N MET A 259 -0.37 -7.78 -6.66
CA MET A 259 0.32 -6.48 -6.51
C MET A 259 0.82 -6.25 -5.07
N THR A 260 0.09 -6.77 -4.09
CA THR A 260 0.40 -6.58 -2.66
C THR A 260 1.41 -7.59 -2.12
N TRP A 261 1.37 -8.85 -2.56
CA TRP A 261 2.16 -9.95 -1.99
C TRP A 261 3.01 -10.69 -3.03
N GLY A 262 2.90 -10.36 -4.32
CA GLY A 262 3.60 -11.09 -5.38
C GLY A 262 3.07 -12.52 -5.53
N ASP A 263 3.96 -13.46 -5.83
CA ASP A 263 3.61 -14.88 -5.98
C ASP A 263 3.27 -15.57 -4.64
N GLU A 264 3.53 -14.92 -3.50
CA GLU A 264 3.15 -15.42 -2.17
C GLU A 264 1.63 -15.31 -1.89
N SER A 265 0.87 -14.67 -2.79
CA SER A 265 -0.58 -14.58 -2.70
C SER A 265 -1.36 -15.85 -3.10
N ARG A 266 -0.65 -16.92 -3.53
CA ARG A 266 -1.26 -18.14 -4.08
C ARG A 266 -1.48 -19.24 -3.05
#